data_AF-A0A8H7EP37-F1
#
_entry.id   AF-A0A8H7EP37-F1
#
_cell.length_a   1.000
_cell.length_b   1.000
_cell.length_c   1.000
_cell.angle_alpha   90.00
_cell.angle_beta   90.00
_cell.angle_gamma   90.00
#
_symmetry.space_group_name_H-M   'P 1'
#
loop_
_entity.id
_entity.type
_entity.pdbx_description
1 polymer ?
#
loop_
_entity_poly.entity_id
_entity_poly.type
_entity_poly.pdbx_seq_one_letter_code
_entity_poly.pdbx_strand_id
1 'polypeptide(L)'
;MERDTDNASSRRPREDMDYWLERCSICFDARLDLCLEYCRDQYCLDCFRRYVTEVVVSSWGLSVTKVRCPVCQNHIPQSEWSKFVPSSVVEQYNRFNRPYRSFTRCCPRCETEVAPCEYKTEGLLYSRGKRVHDMMSKLILSCPLGEYHSNDPTHTTIQRMIKIFSRQQWRNSTLVDTYQRTMKALISFVETHTGAVSLQSVFEISHQILQLDMKPETWKRLQFAHISFFPSVDW
;
A
#
# COMPACT_ATOMS: atom_id res chain seq x y z
N MET A 1 -11.59 79.65 -3.62
CA MET A 1 -10.52 78.81 -3.05
C MET A 1 -11.22 77.59 -2.46
N GLU A 2 -11.61 76.67 -3.34
CA GLU A 2 -12.29 75.43 -2.98
C GLU A 2 -11.23 74.43 -2.49
N ARG A 3 -11.46 73.85 -1.32
CA ARG A 3 -10.69 72.71 -0.82
C ARG A 3 -11.64 71.83 -0.01
N ASP A 4 -12.52 71.14 -0.74
CA ASP A 4 -13.16 69.91 -0.28
C ASP A 4 -12.20 68.76 -0.61
N THR A 5 -11.34 68.44 0.34
CA THR A 5 -10.61 67.17 0.37
C THR A 5 -10.68 66.67 1.78
N ASP A 6 -11.62 65.78 2.05
CA ASP A 6 -11.52 64.68 3.02
C ASP A 6 -12.80 63.84 2.96
N ASN A 7 -12.91 63.00 1.94
CA ASN A 7 -13.90 61.93 1.94
C ASN A 7 -13.41 60.69 1.19
N ALA A 8 -12.51 59.93 1.83
CA ALA A 8 -12.15 58.59 1.37
C ALA A 8 -11.50 57.74 2.49
N SER A 9 -12.14 57.60 3.65
CA SER A 9 -11.66 56.65 4.68
C SER A 9 -12.76 55.96 5.48
N SER A 10 -13.89 55.66 4.85
CA SER A 10 -14.94 54.82 5.45
C SER A 10 -15.38 53.66 4.56
N ARG A 11 -14.43 52.95 3.93
CA ARG A 11 -14.73 51.56 3.49
C ARG A 11 -14.95 50.74 4.75
N ARG A 12 -16.15 50.17 4.90
CA ARG A 12 -16.58 49.55 6.15
C ARG A 12 -15.87 48.20 6.28
N PRO A 13 -15.33 47.82 7.46
CA PRO A 13 -14.67 46.52 7.68
C PRO A 13 -15.50 45.28 7.26
N ARG A 14 -16.83 45.44 7.15
CA ARG A 14 -17.75 44.40 6.68
C ARG A 14 -17.64 44.15 5.17
N GLU A 15 -17.47 45.20 4.37
CA GLU A 15 -17.31 45.09 2.91
C GLU A 15 -16.00 44.36 2.56
N ASP A 16 -14.96 44.54 3.39
CA ASP A 16 -13.69 43.83 3.25
C ASP A 16 -13.83 42.34 3.61
N MET A 17 -14.59 42.00 4.64
CA MET A 17 -14.83 40.59 5.00
C MET A 17 -15.68 39.86 3.95
N ASP A 18 -16.73 40.51 3.44
CA ASP A 18 -17.58 39.95 2.38
C ASP A 18 -16.78 39.72 1.09
N TYR A 19 -15.83 40.60 0.78
CA TYR A 19 -14.91 40.42 -0.35
C TYR A 19 -14.08 39.13 -0.25
N TRP A 20 -13.57 38.77 0.94
CA TRP A 20 -12.78 37.56 1.12
C TRP A 20 -13.62 36.28 1.20
N LEU A 21 -14.86 36.38 1.67
CA LEU A 21 -15.79 35.25 1.71
C LEU A 21 -16.19 34.74 0.32
N GLU A 22 -16.13 35.59 -0.70
CA GLU A 22 -16.44 35.23 -2.09
C GLU A 22 -15.22 34.76 -2.91
N ARG A 23 -14.07 34.53 -2.27
CA ARG A 23 -12.80 34.24 -2.95
C ARG A 23 -12.28 32.85 -2.61
N CYS A 24 -11.64 32.23 -3.59
CA CYS A 24 -11.07 30.90 -3.45
C CYS A 24 -10.09 30.81 -2.26
N SER A 25 -10.24 29.81 -1.41
CA SER A 25 -9.36 29.60 -0.25
C SER A 25 -7.93 29.14 -0.59
N ILE A 26 -7.58 29.00 -1.88
CA ILE A 26 -6.22 28.70 -2.34
C ILE A 26 -5.54 29.94 -2.90
N CYS A 27 -6.14 30.60 -3.90
CA CYS A 27 -5.50 31.74 -4.56
C CYS A 27 -5.91 33.10 -3.97
N PHE A 28 -6.98 33.17 -3.19
CA PHE A 28 -7.56 34.40 -2.64
C PHE A 28 -7.92 35.46 -3.71
N ASP A 29 -8.02 35.05 -4.98
CA ASP A 29 -8.25 35.94 -6.11
C ASP A 29 -9.48 35.52 -6.92
N ALA A 30 -9.57 34.29 -7.42
CA ALA A 30 -10.72 33.89 -8.21
C ALA A 30 -12.03 33.84 -7.38
N ARG A 31 -13.16 34.16 -8.02
CA ARG A 31 -14.49 33.90 -7.45
C ARG A 31 -14.73 32.41 -7.29
N LEU A 32 -15.56 32.08 -6.32
CA LEU A 32 -15.93 30.71 -6.00
C LEU A 32 -16.82 30.08 -7.06
N ASP A 33 -16.50 28.86 -7.43
CA ASP A 33 -17.29 28.02 -8.35
C ASP A 33 -17.44 26.57 -7.83
N LEU A 34 -16.79 26.24 -6.70
CA LEU A 34 -16.78 24.92 -6.07
C LEU A 34 -16.89 25.03 -4.56
N CYS A 35 -17.68 24.14 -3.96
CA CYS A 35 -17.84 23.99 -2.51
C CYS A 35 -17.83 22.51 -2.16
N LEU A 36 -16.99 22.11 -1.20
CA LEU A 36 -16.89 20.72 -0.77
C LEU A 36 -18.12 20.29 0.04
N GLU A 37 -18.59 19.05 -0.16
CA GLU A 37 -19.84 18.52 0.42
C GLU A 37 -19.75 18.44 1.95
N TYR A 38 -18.62 17.97 2.49
CA TYR A 38 -18.44 17.72 3.92
C TYR A 38 -18.01 18.96 4.71
N CYS A 39 -16.86 19.55 4.36
CA CYS A 39 -16.28 20.65 5.14
C CYS A 39 -16.73 22.04 4.69
N ARG A 40 -17.48 22.15 3.58
CA ARG A 40 -18.00 23.41 3.03
C ARG A 40 -16.94 24.44 2.64
N ASP A 41 -15.66 24.05 2.59
CA ASP A 41 -14.60 24.91 2.08
C ASP A 41 -14.80 25.17 0.58
N GLN A 42 -14.45 26.40 0.15
CA GLN A 42 -14.82 26.91 -1.16
C GLN A 42 -13.57 27.28 -1.99
N TYR A 43 -13.61 26.92 -3.28
CA TYR A 43 -12.49 27.08 -4.19
C TYR A 43 -12.95 27.58 -5.55
N CYS A 44 -11.99 28.08 -6.34
CA CYS A 44 -12.14 28.08 -7.78
C CYS A 44 -11.73 26.72 -8.36
N LEU A 45 -12.32 26.35 -9.51
CA LEU A 45 -12.22 25.03 -10.11
C LEU A 45 -10.79 24.77 -10.54
N ASP A 46 -10.11 25.79 -11.06
CA ASP A 46 -8.73 25.70 -11.53
C ASP A 46 -7.77 25.39 -10.38
N CYS A 47 -7.91 26.07 -9.24
CA CYS A 47 -7.06 25.82 -8.08
C CYS A 47 -7.31 24.42 -7.51
N PHE A 48 -8.58 24.03 -7.37
CA PHE A 48 -8.92 22.71 -6.86
C PHE A 48 -8.42 21.59 -7.79
N ARG A 49 -8.63 21.73 -9.11
CA ARG A 49 -8.16 20.77 -10.12
C ARG A 49 -6.64 20.64 -10.11
N ARG A 50 -5.92 21.76 -10.06
CA ARG A 50 -4.45 21.76 -10.00
C ARG A 50 -3.95 21.07 -8.74
N TYR A 51 -4.52 21.41 -7.59
CA TYR A 51 -4.21 20.79 -6.31
C TYR A 51 -4.38 19.27 -6.35
N VAL A 52 -5.56 18.78 -6.77
CA VAL A 52 -5.83 17.34 -6.81
C VAL A 52 -4.88 16.63 -7.79
N THR A 53 -4.66 17.21 -8.97
CA THR A 53 -3.71 16.68 -9.96
C THR A 53 -2.32 16.55 -9.36
N GLU A 54 -1.82 17.59 -8.70
CA GLU A 54 -0.50 17.60 -8.05
C GLU A 54 -0.40 16.50 -6.99
N VAL A 55 -1.41 16.34 -6.13
CA VAL A 55 -1.46 15.30 -5.09
C VAL A 55 -1.42 13.90 -5.69
N VAL A 56 -2.13 13.66 -6.79
CA VAL A 56 -2.15 12.35 -7.46
C VAL A 56 -0.84 12.08 -8.21
N VAL A 57 -0.33 13.06 -8.96
CA VAL A 57 0.88 12.93 -9.78
C VAL A 57 2.14 12.79 -8.92
N SER A 58 2.21 13.52 -7.81
CA SER A 58 3.31 13.41 -6.84
C SER A 58 3.25 12.13 -6.01
N SER A 59 2.17 11.35 -6.10
CA SER A 59 2.09 10.05 -5.43
C SER A 59 2.88 8.99 -6.19
N TRP A 60 3.80 8.35 -5.47
CA TRP A 60 4.61 7.25 -5.97
C TRP A 60 3.89 5.90 -5.86
N GLY A 61 2.62 5.87 -5.44
CA GLY A 61 1.89 4.63 -5.18
C GLY A 61 2.52 3.77 -4.08
N LEU A 62 3.37 4.36 -3.24
CA LEU A 62 4.01 3.71 -2.09
C LEU A 62 3.07 3.60 -0.90
N SER A 63 1.98 4.37 -0.87
CA SER A 63 0.92 4.32 0.12
C SER A 63 -0.38 4.80 -0.52
N VAL A 64 -1.51 4.48 0.11
CA VAL A 64 -2.80 5.00 -0.37
C VAL A 64 -2.75 6.52 -0.34
N THR A 65 -2.92 7.14 -1.50
CA THR A 65 -2.96 8.58 -1.67
C THR A 65 -4.30 9.05 -1.16
N LYS A 66 -4.30 9.90 -0.12
CA LYS A 66 -5.54 10.48 0.41
C LYS A 66 -5.61 11.93 -0.02
N VAL A 67 -6.55 12.25 -0.90
CA VAL A 67 -6.86 13.65 -1.21
C VAL A 67 -7.52 14.26 0.02
N ARG A 68 -6.98 15.38 0.48
CA ARG A 68 -7.45 16.09 1.67
C ARG A 68 -7.83 17.52 1.31
N CYS A 69 -8.68 18.13 2.12
CA CYS A 69 -8.95 19.55 2.00
C CYS A 69 -7.67 20.35 2.30
N PRO A 70 -7.24 21.29 1.43
CA PRO A 70 -6.09 22.16 1.68
C PRO A 70 -6.19 22.96 2.99
N VAL A 71 -7.42 23.35 3.37
CA VAL A 71 -7.68 24.17 4.57
C VAL A 71 -7.76 23.29 5.82
N CYS A 72 -8.79 22.43 5.91
CA CYS A 72 -9.07 21.67 7.14
C CYS A 72 -8.44 20.28 7.20
N GLN A 73 -7.74 19.82 6.16
CA GLN A 73 -7.04 18.52 6.08
C GLN A 73 -7.94 17.27 6.22
N ASN A 74 -9.26 17.46 6.18
CA ASN A 74 -10.25 16.39 6.14
C ASN A 74 -10.18 15.62 4.81
N HIS A 75 -10.44 14.32 4.86
CA HIS A 75 -10.42 13.46 3.67
C HIS A 75 -11.56 13.79 2.72
N ILE A 76 -11.25 13.97 1.43
CA ILE A 76 -12.21 14.19 0.36
C ILE A 76 -12.41 12.87 -0.39
N PRO A 77 -13.63 12.30 -0.43
CA PRO A 77 -13.88 11.04 -1.13
C PRO A 77 -13.66 11.16 -2.64
N GLN A 78 -13.20 10.08 -3.27
CA GLN A 78 -12.96 10.03 -4.72
C GLN A 78 -14.21 10.38 -5.53
N SER A 79 -15.39 9.92 -5.10
CA SER A 79 -16.67 10.22 -5.75
C SER A 79 -16.95 11.71 -5.86
N GLU A 80 -16.33 12.55 -5.02
CA GLU A 80 -16.48 14.00 -5.05
C GLU A 80 -15.39 14.62 -5.94
N TRP A 81 -14.11 14.45 -5.59
CA TRP A 81 -13.04 15.16 -6.31
C TRP A 81 -12.85 14.70 -7.76
N SER A 82 -13.22 13.46 -8.10
CA SER A 82 -13.09 12.92 -9.46
C SER A 82 -13.96 13.65 -10.48
N LYS A 83 -15.00 14.35 -10.03
CA LYS A 83 -15.90 15.15 -10.89
C LYS A 83 -15.19 16.38 -11.49
N PHE A 84 -14.08 16.82 -10.89
CA PHE A 84 -13.45 18.11 -11.18
C PHE A 84 -12.10 18.00 -11.90
N VAL A 85 -11.57 16.79 -12.05
CA VAL A 85 -10.29 16.49 -12.69
C VAL A 85 -10.46 15.64 -13.96
N PRO A 86 -9.49 15.65 -14.89
CA PRO A 86 -9.52 14.78 -16.06
C PRO A 86 -9.53 13.28 -15.70
N SER A 87 -10.14 12.45 -16.55
CA SER A 87 -10.19 10.99 -16.38
C SER A 87 -8.80 10.37 -16.23
N SER A 88 -7.78 10.91 -16.91
CA SER A 88 -6.39 10.44 -16.80
C SER A 88 -5.83 10.54 -15.37
N VAL A 89 -6.21 11.58 -14.61
CA VAL A 89 -5.83 11.74 -13.21
C VAL A 89 -6.53 10.69 -12.35
N VAL A 90 -7.80 10.41 -12.62
CA VAL A 90 -8.57 9.38 -11.92
C VAL A 90 -8.00 7.99 -12.21
N GLU A 91 -7.65 7.70 -13.46
CA GLU A 91 -7.01 6.45 -13.89
C GLU A 91 -5.64 6.27 -13.22
N GLN A 92 -4.82 7.32 -13.15
CA GLN A 92 -3.53 7.30 -12.46
C GLN A 92 -3.71 7.03 -10.95
N TYR A 93 -4.66 7.72 -10.31
CA TYR A 93 -5.01 7.46 -8.92
C TYR A 93 -5.45 6.01 -8.71
N ASN A 94 -6.34 5.48 -9.55
CA ASN A 94 -6.80 4.10 -9.46
C ASN A 94 -5.65 3.11 -9.67
N ARG A 95 -4.77 3.37 -10.64
CA ARG A 95 -3.58 2.55 -10.91
C ARG A 95 -2.65 2.49 -9.70
N PHE A 96 -2.41 3.62 -9.03
CA PHE A 96 -1.51 3.70 -7.88
C PHE A 96 -2.12 3.18 -6.59
N ASN A 97 -3.44 3.26 -6.45
CA ASN A 97 -4.16 2.82 -5.24
C ASN A 97 -4.84 1.45 -5.38
N ARG A 98 -4.62 0.73 -6.50
CA ARG A 98 -5.22 -0.60 -6.71
C ARG A 98 -4.83 -1.57 -5.57
N PRO A 99 -5.77 -2.38 -5.05
CA PRO A 99 -5.46 -3.43 -4.09
C PRO A 99 -4.38 -4.39 -4.62
N TYR A 100 -3.52 -4.87 -3.71
CA TYR A 100 -2.46 -5.83 -4.04
C TYR A 100 -1.53 -5.40 -5.18
N ARG A 101 -1.28 -4.09 -5.33
CA ARG A 101 -0.33 -3.57 -6.31
C ARG A 101 1.08 -4.04 -5.98
N SER A 102 1.65 -4.84 -6.87
CA SER A 102 3.07 -5.20 -6.82
C SER A 102 3.95 -3.95 -6.81
N PHE A 103 5.00 -3.98 -5.98
CA PHE A 103 6.04 -2.95 -6.04
C PHE A 103 6.78 -3.06 -7.36
N THR A 104 6.73 -2.05 -8.20
CA THR A 104 7.52 -2.04 -9.43
C THR A 104 8.77 -1.21 -9.24
N ARG A 105 9.89 -1.70 -9.76
CA ARG A 105 11.10 -0.91 -9.98
C ARG A 105 11.34 -0.83 -11.48
N CYS A 106 11.74 0.33 -11.97
CA CYS A 106 12.18 0.43 -13.35
C CYS A 106 13.63 -0.07 -13.45
N CYS A 107 13.91 -0.91 -14.44
CA CYS A 107 15.29 -1.22 -14.78
C CYS A 107 16.02 0.08 -15.14
N PRO A 108 17.18 0.40 -14.52
CA PRO A 108 17.88 1.66 -14.78
C PRO A 108 18.48 1.76 -16.19
N ARG A 109 18.42 0.68 -16.99
CA ARG A 109 18.95 0.64 -18.37
C ARG A 109 17.87 0.72 -19.44
N CYS A 110 16.74 0.02 -19.24
CA CYS A 110 15.68 -0.09 -20.25
C CYS A 110 14.32 0.43 -19.77
N GLU A 111 14.28 1.01 -18.58
CA GLU A 111 13.10 1.60 -17.92
C GLU A 111 11.90 0.66 -17.76
N THR A 112 12.06 -0.62 -18.12
CA THR A 112 11.03 -1.63 -18.00
C THR A 112 10.70 -1.87 -16.54
N GLU A 113 9.41 -1.81 -16.21
CA GLU A 113 8.92 -2.12 -14.87
C GLU A 113 9.13 -3.61 -14.57
N VAL A 114 9.90 -3.91 -13.53
CA VAL A 114 10.07 -5.24 -12.97
C VAL A 114 9.27 -5.33 -11.68
N ALA A 115 8.41 -6.33 -11.58
CA ALA A 115 7.59 -6.63 -10.40
C ALA A 115 8.11 -7.90 -9.71
N PRO A 116 8.28 -7.92 -8.37
CA PRO A 116 8.79 -9.07 -7.65
C PRO A 116 7.75 -10.18 -7.54
N CYS A 117 6.48 -9.86 -7.27
CA CYS A 117 5.40 -10.85 -7.19
C CYS A 117 4.04 -10.23 -7.55
N GLU A 118 3.19 -10.98 -8.24
CA GLU A 118 1.80 -10.61 -8.51
C GLU A 118 0.84 -11.38 -7.60
N TYR A 119 -0.21 -10.72 -7.14
CA TYR A 119 -1.31 -11.40 -6.45
C TYR A 119 -2.23 -12.05 -7.49
N LYS A 120 -2.35 -13.38 -7.44
CA LYS A 120 -3.24 -14.14 -8.32
C LYS A 120 -4.55 -14.43 -7.59
N THR A 121 -5.66 -14.00 -8.18
CA THR A 121 -7.02 -14.25 -7.62
C THR A 121 -7.52 -15.66 -7.97
N GLU A 122 -6.89 -16.34 -8.92
CA GLU A 122 -7.37 -17.65 -9.40
C GLU A 122 -7.07 -18.78 -8.40
N GLY A 123 -8.10 -19.55 -8.05
CA GLY A 123 -8.03 -20.71 -7.15
C GLY A 123 -8.84 -20.55 -5.86
N LEU A 124 -9.62 -21.58 -5.50
CA LEU A 124 -10.44 -21.63 -4.28
C LEU A 124 -9.58 -21.33 -3.03
N LEU A 125 -9.92 -20.27 -2.30
CA LEU A 125 -9.15 -19.75 -1.14
C LEU A 125 -8.82 -20.82 -0.09
N TYR A 126 -9.73 -21.78 0.13
CA TYR A 126 -9.56 -22.89 1.05
C TYR A 126 -8.33 -23.77 0.75
N SER A 127 -7.87 -23.78 -0.51
CA SER A 127 -6.73 -24.59 -0.95
C SER A 127 -5.37 -23.95 -0.64
N ARG A 128 -5.29 -22.63 -0.37
CA ARG A 128 -4.01 -21.91 -0.30
C ARG A 128 -3.27 -22.17 1.01
N GLY A 129 -3.97 -22.12 2.15
CA GLY A 129 -3.38 -22.47 3.45
C GLY A 129 -2.93 -23.94 3.51
N LYS A 130 -3.74 -24.84 2.94
CA LYS A 130 -3.39 -26.26 2.79
C LYS A 130 -2.15 -26.45 1.92
N ARG A 131 -2.01 -25.71 0.82
CA ARG A 131 -0.82 -25.79 -0.03
C ARG A 131 0.46 -25.39 0.71
N VAL A 132 0.42 -24.30 1.50
CA VAL A 132 1.55 -23.90 2.35
C VAL A 132 1.88 -25.01 3.36
N HIS A 133 0.86 -25.57 4.02
CA HIS A 133 1.01 -26.71 4.92
C HIS A 133 1.70 -27.90 4.24
N ASP A 134 1.24 -28.29 3.05
CA ASP A 134 1.73 -29.47 2.34
C ASP A 134 3.19 -29.26 1.90
N MET A 135 3.54 -28.06 1.43
CA MET A 135 4.91 -27.73 1.05
C MET A 135 5.87 -27.73 2.24
N MET A 136 5.48 -27.11 3.36
CA MET A 136 6.29 -27.11 4.59
C MET A 136 6.43 -28.52 5.17
N SER A 137 5.37 -29.32 5.14
CA SER A 137 5.41 -30.71 5.63
C SER A 137 6.35 -31.57 4.79
N LYS A 138 6.29 -31.45 3.46
CA LYS A 138 7.23 -32.12 2.56
C LYS A 138 8.69 -31.73 2.83
N LEU A 139 8.94 -30.45 3.10
CA LEU A 139 10.29 -29.97 3.41
C LEU A 139 10.82 -30.51 4.74
N ILE A 140 10.01 -30.57 5.80
CA ILE A 140 10.44 -31.22 7.06
C ILE A 140 10.75 -32.70 6.81
N LEU A 141 9.91 -33.39 6.06
CA LEU A 141 10.07 -34.83 5.78
C LEU A 141 11.32 -35.16 4.94
N SER A 142 11.93 -34.17 4.28
CA SER A 142 13.19 -34.38 3.55
C SER A 142 14.43 -34.34 4.46
N CYS A 143 14.28 -34.18 5.77
CA CYS A 143 15.37 -34.27 6.73
C CYS A 143 16.02 -35.67 6.72
N PRO A 144 17.31 -35.82 6.40
CA PRO A 144 17.97 -37.13 6.31
C PRO A 144 18.03 -37.89 7.64
N LEU A 145 18.04 -37.16 8.76
CA LEU A 145 18.12 -37.70 10.12
C LEU A 145 16.73 -37.92 10.74
N GLY A 146 15.64 -37.60 10.03
CA GLY A 146 14.27 -37.96 10.37
C GLY A 146 13.91 -37.77 11.85
N GLU A 147 13.49 -38.86 12.50
CA GLU A 147 13.02 -38.87 13.90
C GLU A 147 14.09 -38.52 14.94
N TYR A 148 15.38 -38.65 14.61
CA TYR A 148 16.48 -38.29 15.53
C TYR A 148 16.53 -36.78 15.80
N HIS A 149 15.99 -35.96 14.89
CA HIS A 149 15.88 -34.51 15.05
C HIS A 149 14.45 -34.05 15.40
N SER A 150 13.58 -34.97 15.85
CA SER A 150 12.20 -34.63 16.23
C SER A 150 12.08 -33.57 17.33
N ASN A 151 13.06 -33.51 18.24
CA ASN A 151 13.15 -32.51 19.32
C ASN A 151 14.04 -31.32 18.97
N ASP A 152 14.55 -31.24 17.74
CA ASP A 152 15.34 -30.11 17.30
C ASP A 152 14.50 -28.81 17.33
N PRO A 153 15.06 -27.67 17.79
CA PRO A 153 14.33 -26.41 17.86
C PRO A 153 13.76 -25.93 16.51
N THR A 154 14.45 -26.21 15.40
CA THR A 154 13.98 -25.82 14.05
C THR A 154 12.78 -26.66 13.64
N HIS A 155 12.80 -27.97 13.86
CA HIS A 155 11.69 -28.87 13.59
C HIS A 155 10.45 -28.49 14.40
N THR A 156 10.61 -28.29 15.70
CA THR A 156 9.52 -27.89 16.60
C THR A 156 8.89 -26.56 16.17
N THR A 157 9.72 -25.60 15.75
CA THR A 157 9.26 -24.30 15.27
C THR A 157 8.48 -24.43 13.97
N ILE A 158 9.01 -25.16 12.97
CA ILE A 158 8.32 -25.32 11.68
C ILE A 158 7.01 -26.10 11.87
N GLN A 159 6.98 -27.16 12.68
CA GLN A 159 5.74 -27.88 13.02
C GLN A 159 4.68 -26.98 13.67
N ARG A 160 5.08 -26.05 14.53
CA ARG A 160 4.16 -25.04 15.09
C ARG A 160 3.62 -24.12 13.99
N MET A 161 4.46 -23.68 13.06
CA MET A 161 4.03 -22.84 11.93
C MET A 161 3.08 -23.60 10.98
N ILE A 162 3.35 -24.87 10.69
CA ILE A 162 2.48 -25.76 9.91
C ILE A 162 1.06 -25.79 10.50
N LYS A 163 0.93 -25.88 11.83
CA LYS A 163 -0.37 -25.85 12.52
C LYS A 163 -1.10 -24.51 12.37
N ILE A 164 -0.38 -23.39 12.35
CA ILE A 164 -0.97 -22.06 12.14
C ILE A 164 -1.55 -21.97 10.72
N PHE A 165 -0.79 -22.41 9.72
CA PHE A 165 -1.23 -22.33 8.32
C PHE A 165 -2.32 -23.34 7.97
N SER A 166 -2.31 -24.55 8.54
CA SER A 166 -3.39 -25.53 8.30
C SER A 166 -4.72 -25.12 8.90
N ARG A 167 -4.69 -24.53 10.11
CA ARG A 167 -5.90 -24.08 10.82
C ARG A 167 -6.35 -22.67 10.42
N GLN A 168 -5.63 -22.02 9.51
CA GLN A 168 -5.86 -20.63 9.10
C GLN A 168 -5.90 -19.63 10.27
N GLN A 169 -5.07 -19.87 11.29
CA GLN A 169 -5.07 -19.10 12.54
C GLN A 169 -4.22 -17.82 12.47
N TRP A 170 -4.04 -17.25 11.29
CA TRP A 170 -3.32 -15.98 11.13
C TRP A 170 -4.28 -14.79 11.20
N ARG A 171 -3.80 -13.66 11.72
CA ARG A 171 -4.48 -12.37 11.68
C ARG A 171 -3.65 -11.40 10.88
N ASN A 172 -4.29 -10.43 10.23
CA ASN A 172 -3.59 -9.37 9.48
C ASN A 172 -2.53 -8.64 10.33
N SER A 173 -2.79 -8.45 11.63
CA SER A 173 -1.85 -7.80 12.54
C SER A 173 -0.59 -8.62 12.84
N THR A 174 -0.68 -9.96 12.79
CA THR A 174 0.41 -10.87 13.22
C THR A 174 1.03 -11.65 12.06
N LEU A 175 0.44 -11.60 10.86
CA LEU A 175 0.85 -12.39 9.71
C LEU A 175 2.28 -12.06 9.26
N VAL A 176 2.68 -10.78 9.29
CA VAL A 176 4.04 -10.36 8.95
C VAL A 176 5.08 -10.98 9.89
N ASP A 177 4.83 -10.95 11.19
CA ASP A 177 5.75 -11.52 12.19
C ASP A 177 5.79 -13.04 12.09
N THR A 178 4.63 -13.66 11.84
CA THR A 178 4.51 -15.11 11.62
C THR A 178 5.32 -15.53 10.41
N TYR A 179 5.20 -14.77 9.31
CA TYR A 179 5.96 -14.98 8.09
C TYR A 179 7.47 -14.87 8.35
N GLN A 180 7.94 -13.80 8.98
CA GLN A 180 9.38 -13.62 9.25
C GLN A 180 9.96 -14.73 10.11
N ARG A 181 9.23 -15.18 11.15
CA ARG A 181 9.64 -16.32 11.98
C ARG A 181 9.67 -17.61 11.17
N THR A 182 8.68 -17.81 10.30
CA THR A 182 8.62 -18.97 9.40
C THR A 182 9.82 -18.98 8.45
N MET A 183 10.13 -17.86 7.78
CA MET A 183 11.26 -17.79 6.84
C MET A 183 12.60 -18.05 7.54
N LYS A 184 12.84 -17.43 8.71
CA LYS A 184 14.05 -17.68 9.49
C LYS A 184 14.20 -19.15 9.87
N ALA A 185 13.12 -19.79 10.31
CA ALA A 185 13.14 -21.20 10.68
C ALA A 185 13.37 -22.12 9.47
N LEU A 186 12.73 -21.85 8.34
CA LEU A 186 12.89 -22.65 7.11
C LEU A 186 14.29 -22.50 6.50
N ILE A 187 14.84 -21.28 6.44
CA ILE A 187 16.21 -21.04 5.96
C ILE A 187 17.21 -21.76 6.86
N SER A 188 17.11 -21.56 8.18
CA SER A 188 17.99 -22.23 9.15
C SER A 188 17.90 -23.75 9.05
N PHE A 189 16.69 -24.31 8.90
CA PHE A 189 16.51 -25.74 8.68
C PHE A 189 17.23 -26.21 7.42
N VAL A 190 17.04 -25.50 6.29
CA VAL A 190 17.64 -25.92 5.03
C VAL A 190 19.18 -25.91 5.09
N GLU A 191 19.76 -24.86 5.66
CA GLU A 191 21.21 -24.70 5.82
C GLU A 191 21.83 -25.77 6.72
N THR A 192 21.12 -26.20 7.77
CA THR A 192 21.66 -27.10 8.80
C THR A 192 21.35 -28.57 8.56
N HIS A 193 20.25 -28.90 7.90
CA HIS A 193 19.74 -30.26 7.79
C HIS A 193 19.77 -30.82 6.38
N THR A 194 19.70 -29.95 5.38
CA THR A 194 19.57 -30.36 3.98
C THR A 194 20.62 -29.63 3.16
N GLY A 195 21.89 -30.05 3.29
CA GLY A 195 23.03 -29.48 2.56
C GLY A 195 22.92 -29.50 1.02
N ALA A 196 21.81 -29.99 0.45
CA ALA A 196 21.51 -30.03 -0.98
C ALA A 196 20.07 -29.56 -1.36
N VAL A 197 19.18 -29.25 -0.40
CA VAL A 197 17.84 -28.73 -0.75
C VAL A 197 17.97 -27.23 -0.99
N SER A 198 17.58 -26.81 -2.19
CA SER A 198 17.76 -25.43 -2.62
C SER A 198 16.87 -24.47 -1.81
N LEU A 199 17.41 -23.29 -1.49
CA LEU A 199 16.64 -22.11 -1.04
C LEU A 199 15.40 -21.85 -1.91
N GLN A 200 15.37 -22.39 -3.13
CA GLN A 200 14.20 -22.46 -4.01
C GLN A 200 12.94 -22.97 -3.31
N SER A 201 12.99 -24.06 -2.54
CA SER A 201 11.78 -24.56 -1.86
C SER A 201 11.27 -23.58 -0.81
N VAL A 202 12.17 -22.88 -0.12
CA VAL A 202 11.80 -21.84 0.85
C VAL A 202 11.21 -20.62 0.13
N PHE A 203 11.80 -20.24 -1.00
CA PHE A 203 11.27 -19.19 -1.88
C PHE A 203 9.85 -19.53 -2.37
N GLU A 204 9.60 -20.75 -2.83
CA GLU A 204 8.27 -21.18 -3.27
C GLU A 204 7.25 -21.16 -2.13
N ILE A 205 7.61 -21.63 -0.93
CA ILE A 205 6.76 -21.53 0.27
C ILE A 205 6.45 -20.06 0.56
N SER A 206 7.47 -19.21 0.56
CA SER A 206 7.32 -17.77 0.77
C SER A 206 6.35 -17.16 -0.24
N HIS A 207 6.51 -17.51 -1.52
CA HIS A 207 5.66 -17.03 -2.59
C HIS A 207 4.21 -17.50 -2.41
N GLN A 208 3.98 -18.74 -1.98
CA GLN A 208 2.62 -19.22 -1.66
C GLN A 208 2.00 -18.47 -0.47
N ILE A 209 2.78 -18.08 0.54
CA ILE A 209 2.27 -17.27 1.66
C ILE A 209 1.79 -15.89 1.19
N LEU A 210 2.44 -15.28 0.19
CA LEU A 210 1.98 -14.03 -0.43
C LEU A 210 0.63 -14.16 -1.16
N GLN A 211 0.17 -15.38 -1.43
CA GLN A 211 -1.12 -15.64 -2.07
C GLN A 211 -2.24 -15.91 -1.04
N LEU A 212 -1.96 -15.91 0.26
CA LEU A 212 -3.01 -16.08 1.27
C LEU A 212 -3.98 -14.89 1.29
N ASP A 213 -5.20 -15.13 1.80
CA ASP A 213 -6.17 -14.07 2.00
C ASP A 213 -5.73 -13.14 3.15
N MET A 214 -5.60 -11.85 2.83
CA MET A 214 -5.11 -10.81 3.73
C MET A 214 -5.47 -9.43 3.20
N LYS A 215 -5.43 -8.41 4.05
CA LYS A 215 -5.63 -7.01 3.63
C LYS A 215 -4.48 -6.54 2.73
N PRO A 216 -4.73 -5.65 1.75
CA PRO A 216 -3.70 -5.12 0.86
C PRO A 216 -2.48 -4.53 1.59
N GLU A 217 -2.68 -3.81 2.70
CA GLU A 217 -1.57 -3.23 3.46
C GLU A 217 -0.70 -4.31 4.15
N THR A 218 -1.32 -5.40 4.60
CA THR A 218 -0.59 -6.56 5.14
C THR A 218 0.22 -7.24 4.04
N TRP A 219 -0.41 -7.46 2.88
CA TRP A 219 0.24 -8.07 1.72
C TRP A 219 1.46 -7.28 1.27
N LYS A 220 1.33 -5.95 1.22
CA LYS A 220 2.40 -5.03 0.88
C LYS A 220 3.57 -5.10 1.88
N ARG A 221 3.30 -5.16 3.18
CA ARG A 221 4.36 -5.37 4.19
C ARG A 221 5.03 -6.74 4.03
N LEU A 222 4.28 -7.77 3.68
CA LEU A 222 4.82 -9.09 3.37
C LEU A 222 5.69 -9.10 2.11
N GLN A 223 5.35 -8.34 1.06
CA GLN A 223 6.18 -8.18 -0.13
C GLN A 223 7.58 -7.66 0.22
N PHE A 224 7.66 -6.63 1.07
CA PHE A 224 8.95 -6.12 1.54
C PHE A 224 9.73 -7.15 2.35
N ALA A 225 9.05 -7.88 3.24
CA ALA A 225 9.68 -8.95 3.99
C ALA A 225 10.21 -10.05 3.05
N HIS A 226 9.43 -10.43 2.03
CA HIS A 226 9.84 -11.39 1.01
C HIS A 226 11.10 -10.95 0.27
N ILE A 227 11.12 -9.73 -0.26
CA ILE A 227 12.30 -9.19 -0.97
C ILE A 227 13.52 -9.13 -0.04
N SER A 228 13.33 -8.86 1.25
CA SER A 228 14.45 -8.84 2.21
C SER A 228 15.09 -10.21 2.43
N PHE A 229 14.33 -11.30 2.30
CA PHE A 229 14.85 -12.67 2.36
C PHE A 229 15.36 -13.16 0.99
N PHE A 230 14.81 -12.63 -0.11
CA PHE A 230 15.11 -13.08 -1.48
C PHE A 230 15.39 -11.86 -2.40
N PRO A 231 16.53 -11.16 -2.22
CA PRO A 231 16.82 -9.92 -2.95
C PRO A 231 17.25 -10.13 -4.41
N SER A 232 17.80 -11.30 -4.74
CA SER A 232 18.26 -11.69 -6.08
C SER A 232 17.44 -12.90 -6.53
N VAL A 233 16.38 -12.67 -7.30
CA VAL A 233 15.57 -13.74 -7.87
C VAL A 233 15.90 -13.84 -9.36
N ASP A 234 17.13 -14.27 -9.64
CA ASP A 234 17.48 -14.87 -10.93
C ASP A 234 17.66 -16.37 -10.64
N TRP A 235 16.57 -17.14 -10.69
CA TRP A 235 16.59 -18.61 -10.60
C TRP A 235 15.86 -19.20 -11.80
#